data_AF-A0A1V9F123-F1
#
_entry.id   AF-A0A1V9F123-F1
#
_cell.length_a   1.000
_cell.length_b   1.000
_cell.length_c   1.000
_cell.angle_alpha   90.00
_cell.angle_beta   90.00
_cell.angle_gamma   90.00
#
_symmetry.space_group_name_H-M   'P 1'
#
loop_
_entity.id
_entity.type
_entity.pdbx_description
1 polymer ?
#
loop_
_entity_poly.entity_id
_entity_poly.type
_entity_poly.pdbx_seq_one_letter_code
_entity_poly.pdbx_strand_id
1 'polypeptide(L)' 'MDVYYQQLDLQSLLDLLAEETEKYTKAFIRGDSTETAYYRTKVNTIIAEINQRKERFNPHQD' A
#
# COMPACT_ATOMS: atom_id res chain seq x y z
N MET A 1 -7.57 10.75 0.20
CA MET A 1 -6.52 9.87 0.76
C MET A 1 -7.06 9.31 2.07
N ASP A 2 -6.87 8.02 2.31
CA ASP A 2 -7.33 7.39 3.54
C ASP A 2 -6.53 7.95 4.72
N VAL A 3 -7.20 8.63 5.67
CA VAL A 3 -6.57 9.33 6.79
C VAL A 3 -5.79 8.38 7.69
N TYR A 4 -6.17 7.10 7.67
CA TYR A 4 -5.50 6.02 8.39
C TYR A 4 -4.03 5.84 8.00
N TYR A 5 -3.71 5.84 6.70
CA TYR A 5 -2.33 5.59 6.24
C TYR A 5 -1.38 6.76 6.56
N GLN A 6 -1.92 7.98 6.64
CA GLN A 6 -1.14 9.18 6.93
C GLN A 6 -0.61 9.22 8.37
N GLN A 7 -1.25 8.50 9.29
CA GLN A 7 -0.88 8.47 10.71
C GLN A 7 0.18 7.42 11.04
N LEU A 8 0.36 6.41 10.18
CA LEU A 8 1.36 5.36 10.36
C LEU A 8 2.75 5.89 10.04
N ASP A 9 3.79 5.41 10.71
CA ASP A 9 5.18 5.65 10.31
C ASP A 9 5.56 4.81 9.07
N LEU A 10 6.75 5.04 8.51
CA LEU A 10 7.17 4.35 7.28
C LEU A 10 7.33 2.84 7.46
N GLN A 11 7.82 2.37 8.62
CA GLN A 11 7.97 0.93 8.87
C GLN A 11 6.59 0.28 8.96
N SER A 12 5.66 0.89 9.70
CA SER A 12 4.28 0.43 9.80
C SER A 12 3.57 0.36 8.43
N LEU A 13 3.86 1.30 7.52
CA LEU A 13 3.35 1.24 6.15
C LEU A 13 3.94 0.08 5.34
N LEU A 14 5.22 -0.24 5.51
CA LEU A 14 5.87 -1.36 4.83
C LEU A 14 5.34 -2.71 5.33
N ASP A 15 5.15 -2.84 6.64
CA ASP A 15 4.57 -4.04 7.24
C ASP A 15 3.13 -4.25 6.75
N LEU A 16 2.33 -3.17 6.72
CA LEU A 16 0.96 -3.22 6.20
C LEU A 16 0.93 -3.52 4.69
N LEU A 17 1.88 -2.99 3.91
CA LEU A 17 2.00 -3.33 2.49
C LEU A 17 2.24 -4.82 2.29
N ALA A 18 3.11 -5.43 3.11
CA ALA A 18 3.38 -6.86 3.04
C ALA A 18 2.11 -7.69 3.36
N GLU A 19 1.39 -7.31 4.42
CA GLU A 19 0.14 -7.97 4.82
C GLU A 19 -0.93 -7.88 3.71
N GLU A 20 -1.21 -6.69 3.20
CA GLU A 20 -2.24 -6.50 2.17
C GLU A 20 -1.85 -7.15 0.83
N THR A 21 -0.55 -7.25 0.53
CA THR A 21 -0.05 -8.00 -0.64
C THR A 21 -0.26 -9.51 -0.47
N GLU A 22 -0.05 -10.05 0.73
CA GLU A 22 -0.35 -11.45 1.01
C GLU A 22 -1.86 -11.74 0.83
N LYS A 23 -2.73 -10.87 1.35
CA LYS A 23 -4.19 -10.98 1.19
C LYS A 23 -4.61 -10.88 -0.28
N TYR A 24 -4.07 -9.91 -1.02
CA TYR A 24 -4.27 -9.80 -2.47
C TYR A 24 -3.90 -11.11 -3.19
N THR A 25 -2.74 -11.68 -2.86
CA THR A 25 -2.25 -12.92 -3.49
C THR A 25 -3.17 -14.10 -3.19
N LYS A 26 -3.64 -14.22 -1.94
CA LYS A 26 -4.60 -15.26 -1.55
C LYS A 26 -5.94 -15.11 -2.29
N ALA A 27 -6.47 -13.89 -2.39
CA ALA A 27 -7.71 -13.61 -3.12
C ALA A 27 -7.57 -13.91 -4.62
N PHE A 28 -6.43 -13.53 -5.21
CA PHE A 28 -6.12 -13.78 -6.61
C PHE A 28 -6.04 -15.28 -6.91
N ILE A 29 -5.33 -16.06 -6.08
CA ILE A 29 -5.22 -17.52 -6.24
C ILE A 29 -6.58 -18.20 -6.10
N ARG A 30 -7.45 -17.70 -5.23
CA ARG A 30 -8.82 -18.23 -5.05
C ARG A 30 -9.78 -17.83 -6.17
N GLY A 31 -9.39 -16.91 -7.05
CA GLY A 31 -10.23 -16.40 -8.13
C GLY A 31 -11.34 -15.45 -7.67
N ASP A 32 -11.26 -14.90 -6.46
CA ASP A 32 -12.23 -13.90 -5.99
C ASP A 32 -11.87 -12.53 -6.57
N SER A 33 -12.56 -12.15 -7.66
CA SER A 33 -12.32 -10.90 -8.37
C SER A 33 -12.66 -9.66 -7.55
N THR A 34 -13.64 -9.75 -6.65
CA THR A 34 -14.08 -8.61 -5.82
C THR A 34 -13.05 -8.36 -4.72
N GLU A 35 -12.66 -9.42 -4.02
CA GLU A 35 -11.66 -9.34 -2.95
C GLU A 35 -10.27 -8.98 -3.52
N THR A 36 -9.93 -9.50 -4.71
CA THR A 36 -8.71 -9.10 -5.44
C THR A 36 -8.71 -7.62 -5.77
N ALA A 37 -9.81 -7.06 -6.30
CA ALA A 37 -9.91 -5.65 -6.63
C ALA A 37 -9.83 -4.75 -5.37
N TYR A 38 -10.42 -5.21 -4.27
CA TYR A 38 -10.37 -4.54 -2.99
C TYR A 38 -8.95 -4.44 -2.44
N TYR A 39 -8.23 -5.56 -2.30
CA TYR A 39 -6.85 -5.54 -1.79
C TYR A 39 -5.89 -4.85 -2.75
N ARG A 40 -6.11 -4.95 -4.07
CA ARG A 40 -5.33 -4.20 -5.06
C ARG A 40 -5.42 -2.69 -4.81
N THR A 41 -6.62 -2.19 -4.52
CA THR A 41 -6.85 -0.76 -4.24
C THR A 41 -6.10 -0.32 -2.99
N LYS A 42 -6.12 -1.14 -1.93
CA LYS A 42 -5.35 -0.89 -0.70
C LYS A 42 -3.84 -0.89 -0.94
N VAL A 43 -3.31 -1.91 -1.60
CA VAL A 43 -1.88 -2.00 -1.96
C VAL A 43 -1.45 -0.76 -2.72
N ASN A 44 -2.21 -0.35 -3.75
CA ASN A 44 -1.90 0.85 -4.52
C ASN A 44 -1.90 2.12 -3.67
N THR A 45 -2.85 2.23 -2.73
CA THR A 45 -2.95 3.39 -1.84
C THR A 45 -1.75 3.47 -0.89
N ILE A 46 -1.33 2.34 -0.32
CA ILE A 46 -0.15 2.27 0.56
C ILE A 46 1.14 2.61 -0.21
N ILE A 47 1.28 2.09 -1.44
CA ILE A 47 2.43 2.41 -2.31
C ILE A 47 2.48 3.91 -2.61
N ALA A 48 1.34 4.53 -2.92
CA ALA A 48 1.28 5.97 -3.21
C ALA A 48 1.72 6.82 -2.01
N GLU A 49 1.29 6.45 -0.80
CA GLU A 49 1.71 7.14 0.44
C GLU A 49 3.21 6.95 0.70
N ILE A 50 3.74 5.74 0.54
CA ILE A 50 5.18 5.47 0.68
C ILE A 50 5.99 6.32 -0.31
N ASN A 51 5.58 6.36 -1.59
CA ASN A 51 6.26 7.13 -2.62
C ASN A 51 6.21 8.64 -2.32
N GLN A 52 5.05 9.16 -1.93
CA GLN A 52 4.90 10.56 -1.55
C GLN A 52 5.85 10.94 -0.41
N ARG A 53 6.01 10.06 0.60
CA ARG A 53 6.95 10.30 1.69
C ARG A 53 8.39 10.25 1.20
N LYS A 54 8.75 9.26 0.39
CA LYS A 54 10.12 9.16 -0.17
C LYS A 54 10.49 10.40 -0.97
N GLU A 55 9.57 10.94 -1.77
CA GLU A 55 9.76 12.19 -2.52
C GLU A 55 9.94 13.39 -1.57
N ARG A 56 9.14 13.49 -0.51
CA ARG A 56 9.32 14.55 0.51
C ARG A 56 10.66 14.47 1.24
N PHE A 57 11.19 13.28 1.46
CA PHE A 57 12.49 13.07 2.12
C PHE A 57 13.69 13.17 1.17
N ASN A 58 13.49 13.16 -0.14
CA ASN A 58 14.56 13.21 -1.14
C ASN A 58 14.31 14.34 -2.17
N PRO A 59 14.33 15.63 -1.76
CA PRO A 59 13.94 16.75 -2.61
C PRO A 59 14.94 17.12 -3.73
N HIS A 60 16.04 16.37 -3.89
CA HIS A 60 17.08 16.65 -4.88
C HIS A 60 17.42 15.41 -5.71
N GLN A 61 16.63 15.19 -6.75
CA GLN A 61 17.08 14.52 -7.96
C GLN A 61 16.66 15.38 -9.17
N ASP A 62 17.33 16.52 -9.32
CA ASP A 62 17.56 17.25 -10.57
C ASP A 62 18.98 17.84 -10.49
#